data_AF-A0A259K2P5-F1
#
_entry.id   AF-A0A259K2P5-F1
#
_cell.length_a   1.000
_cell.length_b   1.000
_cell.length_c   1.000
_cell.angle_alpha   90.00
_cell.angle_beta   90.00
_cell.angle_gamma   90.00
#
_symmetry.space_group_name_H-M   'P 1'
#
loop_
_entity.id
_entity.type
_entity.pdbx_description
1 polymer ?
#
loop_
_entity_poly.entity_id
_entity_poly.type
_entity_poly.pdbx_seq_one_letter_code
_entity_poly.pdbx_strand_id
1 'polypeptide(L)'
;MSERSLLVVILAAGEGTRMASRLPKVLHKIAGRTMLHHVLEATRGAGATRIAVVVGPGRADVAEEAHRIAPHAQVFLQEERLGTAHAVLA
;
A
#
# COMPACT_ATOMS: atom_id res chain seq x y z
N MET A 1 -6.26 0.95 -31.65
CA MET A 1 -5.76 0.04 -30.60
C MET A 1 -6.20 0.61 -29.27
N SER A 2 -6.89 -0.16 -28.42
CA SER A 2 -7.21 0.30 -27.05
C SER A 2 -5.90 0.42 -26.26
N GLU A 3 -5.64 1.57 -25.66
CA GLU A 3 -4.50 1.73 -24.77
C GLU A 3 -4.68 0.81 -23.56
N ARG A 4 -3.66 -0.03 -23.28
CA ARG A 4 -3.69 -0.89 -22.10
C ARG A 4 -3.48 -0.03 -20.86
N SER A 5 -4.39 -0.17 -19.89
CA SER A 5 -4.23 0.43 -18.57
C SER A 5 -3.64 -0.58 -17.59
N LEU A 6 -2.95 -0.08 -16.57
CA LEU A 6 -2.36 -0.89 -15.50
C LEU A 6 -2.81 -0.35 -14.15
N LEU A 7 -3.63 -1.14 -13.44
CA LEU A 7 -3.93 -0.92 -12.03
C LEU A 7 -2.95 -1.75 -11.18
N VAL A 8 -2.29 -1.11 -10.22
CA VAL A 8 -1.51 -1.81 -9.21
C VAL A 8 -2.24 -1.75 -7.87
N VAL A 9 -2.45 -2.92 -7.26
CA VAL A 9 -3.06 -3.07 -5.93
C VAL A 9 -1.97 -3.42 -4.91
N ILE A 10 -1.73 -2.54 -3.95
CA ILE A 10 -0.71 -2.69 -2.91
C ILE A 10 -1.40 -3.09 -1.61
N LEU A 11 -1.14 -4.32 -1.15
CA LEU A 11 -1.73 -4.86 0.08
C LEU A 11 -0.88 -4.47 1.30
N ALA A 12 -1.31 -3.43 2.02
CA ALA A 12 -0.64 -2.88 3.19
C ALA A 12 -1.43 -3.03 4.51
N ALA A 13 -2.51 -3.82 4.50
CA ALA A 13 -3.43 -3.96 5.64
C ALA A 13 -2.98 -4.92 6.76
N GLY A 14 -1.93 -5.72 6.52
CA GLY A 14 -1.44 -6.72 7.46
C GLY A 14 -0.79 -6.14 8.72
N GLU A 15 -0.98 -6.81 9.85
CA GLU A 15 -0.49 -6.36 11.17
C GLU A 15 1.03 -6.37 11.31
N GLY A 16 1.71 -7.31 10.64
CA GLY A 16 3.15 -7.47 10.80
C GLY A 16 3.56 -7.93 12.20
N THR A 17 2.78 -8.81 12.85
CA THR A 17 3.00 -9.26 14.25
C THR A 17 4.42 -9.76 14.54
N ARG A 18 5.06 -10.43 13.57
CA ARG A 18 6.45 -10.89 13.67
C ARG A 18 7.51 -9.78 13.69
N MET A 19 7.14 -8.54 13.36
CA MET A 19 8.05 -7.39 13.43
C MET A 19 8.32 -6.94 14.86
N ALA A 20 7.52 -7.38 15.85
CA ALA A 20 7.63 -6.99 17.26
C ALA A 20 7.79 -5.46 17.46
N SER A 21 7.04 -4.68 16.67
CA SER A 21 7.15 -3.22 16.60
C SER A 21 5.76 -2.59 16.57
N ARG A 22 5.62 -1.41 17.20
CA ARG A 22 4.39 -0.62 17.14
C ARG A 22 4.20 0.05 15.77
N LEU A 23 5.31 0.29 15.06
CA LEU A 23 5.32 0.84 13.72
C LEU A 23 4.77 -0.21 12.75
N PRO A 24 3.84 0.13 11.84
CA PRO A 24 3.40 -0.80 10.80
C PRO A 24 4.57 -1.32 9.98
N LYS A 25 4.48 -2.59 9.55
CA LYS A 25 5.55 -3.23 8.75
C LYS A 25 5.97 -2.32 7.59
N VAL A 26 5.02 -1.84 6.79
CA VAL A 26 5.30 -1.07 5.57
C VAL A 26 5.95 0.30 5.80
N LEU A 27 5.92 0.82 7.03
CA LEU A 27 6.53 2.10 7.40
C LEU A 27 7.97 1.96 7.92
N HIS A 28 8.45 0.74 8.15
CA HIS A 28 9.86 0.55 8.48
C HIS A 28 10.75 0.97 7.30
N LYS A 29 11.88 1.62 7.63
CA LYS A 29 12.76 2.21 6.63
C LYS A 29 13.85 1.23 6.18
N ILE A 30 14.11 1.23 4.88
CA ILE A 30 15.24 0.57 4.23
C ILE A 30 15.96 1.65 3.42
N ALA A 31 17.25 1.84 3.67
CA ALA A 31 18.06 2.91 3.04
C ALA A 31 17.40 4.31 3.16
N GLY A 32 16.85 4.64 4.34
CA GLY A 32 16.25 5.95 4.64
C GLY A 32 14.82 6.17 4.14
N ARG A 33 14.26 5.26 3.33
CA ARG A 33 12.89 5.34 2.78
C ARG A 33 12.02 4.22 3.33
N THR A 34 10.73 4.45 3.52
CA THR A 34 9.79 3.40 3.98
C THR A 34 9.70 2.26 2.96
N MET A 35 9.39 1.03 3.42
CA MET A 35 9.11 -0.07 2.49
C MET A 35 8.00 0.29 1.50
N LEU A 36 6.96 0.99 1.96
CA LEU A 36 5.87 1.47 1.11
C LEU A 36 6.38 2.39 -0.02
N HIS A 37 7.31 3.28 0.29
CA HIS A 37 7.91 4.16 -0.71
C HIS A 37 8.60 3.41 -1.83
N HIS A 38 9.39 2.38 -1.51
CA HIS A 38 10.05 1.58 -2.52
C HIS A 38 9.05 0.90 -3.46
N VAL A 39 7.93 0.41 -2.93
CA VAL A 39 6.87 -0.21 -3.75
C VAL A 39 6.19 0.82 -4.65
N LEU A 40 5.79 1.97 -4.10
CA LEU A 40 5.12 3.04 -4.87
C LEU A 40 6.00 3.63 -5.97
N GLU A 41 7.30 3.80 -5.72
CA GLU A 41 8.23 4.23 -6.76
C GLU A 41 8.36 3.19 -7.88
N ALA A 42 8.39 1.89 -7.53
CA ALA A 42 8.43 0.82 -8.50
C ALA A 42 7.15 0.76 -9.36
N THR A 43 5.98 1.07 -8.80
CA THR A 43 4.73 1.10 -9.58
C THR A 43 4.75 2.19 -10.65
N ARG A 44 5.36 3.35 -10.36
CA ARG A 44 5.55 4.41 -11.35
C ARG A 44 6.45 3.94 -12.49
N GLY A 45 7.56 3.29 -12.16
CA GLY A 45 8.49 2.72 -13.16
C GLY A 45 7.86 1.64 -14.03
N ALA A 46 6.85 0.92 -13.52
CA ALA A 46 6.10 -0.10 -14.25
C ALA A 46 5.02 0.46 -15.19
N GLY A 47 4.80 1.79 -15.22
CA GLY A 47 3.77 2.41 -16.05
C GLY A 47 2.35 2.25 -15.49
N ALA A 48 2.19 2.16 -14.17
CA ALA A 48 0.88 2.11 -13.53
C ALA A 48 0.07 3.38 -13.85
N THR A 49 -1.14 3.20 -14.39
CA THR A 49 -2.08 4.30 -14.65
C THR A 49 -3.01 4.54 -13.47
N ARG A 50 -3.15 3.55 -12.57
CA ARG A 50 -3.91 3.63 -11.33
C ARG A 50 -3.20 2.88 -10.20
N ILE A 51 -3.31 3.39 -8.99
CA ILE A 51 -2.73 2.80 -7.79
C ILE A 51 -3.83 2.71 -6.72
N ALA A 52 -4.06 1.50 -6.22
CA ALA A 52 -4.92 1.22 -5.08
C ALA A 52 -4.04 0.73 -3.92
N VAL A 53 -4.17 1.35 -2.74
CA VAL A 53 -3.45 0.96 -1.53
C VAL A 53 -4.46 0.49 -0.50
N VAL A 54 -4.37 -0.79 -0.12
CA VAL A 54 -5.27 -1.38 0.88
C VAL A 54 -4.64 -1.25 2.26
N VAL A 55 -5.31 -0.57 3.18
CA VAL A 55 -4.87 -0.33 4.55
C VAL A 55 -5.75 -1.08 5.55
N GLY A 56 -5.21 -1.36 6.73
CA GLY A 56 -5.93 -2.03 7.80
C GLY A 56 -6.56 -1.03 8.78
N PRO A 57 -7.43 -1.49 9.70
CA PRO A 57 -8.06 -0.63 10.69
C PRO A 57 -7.02 0.04 11.59
N GLY A 58 -7.27 1.32 11.90
CA GLY A 58 -6.41 2.14 12.77
C GLY A 58 -5.05 2.51 12.17
N ARG A 59 -4.87 2.39 10.85
CA ARG A 59 -3.61 2.67 10.15
C ARG A 59 -3.66 3.90 9.25
N ALA A 60 -4.15 5.02 9.79
CA ALA A 60 -4.13 6.32 9.10
C ALA A 60 -2.71 6.73 8.70
N ASP A 61 -1.72 6.37 9.51
CA ASP A 61 -0.29 6.56 9.25
C ASP A 61 0.19 5.94 7.91
N VAL A 62 -0.33 4.76 7.56
CA VAL A 62 -0.03 4.12 6.27
C VAL A 62 -0.67 4.86 5.10
N ALA A 63 -1.92 5.32 5.27
CA ALA A 63 -2.63 6.08 4.26
C ALA A 63 -1.98 7.45 4.02
N GLU A 64 -1.55 8.13 5.07
CA GLU A 64 -0.83 9.40 4.99
C GLU A 64 0.51 9.25 4.26
N GLU A 65 1.29 8.23 4.59
CA GLU A 65 2.54 7.95 3.89
C GLU A 65 2.30 7.64 2.41
N ALA A 66 1.25 6.87 2.08
CA ALA A 66 0.87 6.58 0.71
C ALA A 66 0.59 7.87 -0.07
N HIS A 67 -0.26 8.76 0.45
CA HIS A 67 -0.60 10.02 -0.20
C HIS A 67 0.60 10.99 -0.29
N ARG A 68 1.49 10.99 0.70
CA ARG A 68 2.71 11.79 0.68
C ARG A 68 3.62 11.43 -0.50
N ILE A 69 3.63 10.16 -0.90
CA ILE A 69 4.51 9.63 -1.96
C ILE A 69 3.78 9.60 -3.31
N ALA A 70 2.52 9.21 -3.31
CA ALA A 70 1.65 9.11 -4.47
C ALA A 70 0.31 9.80 -4.17
N PRO A 71 0.20 11.13 -4.36
CA PRO A 71 -1.01 11.89 -4.04
C PRO A 71 -2.28 11.44 -4.76
N HIS A 72 -2.12 10.74 -5.89
CA HIS A 72 -3.22 10.21 -6.70
C HIS A 72 -3.61 8.76 -6.36
N ALA A 73 -2.91 8.12 -5.42
CA ALA A 73 -3.24 6.77 -4.99
C ALA A 73 -4.60 6.79 -4.28
N GLN A 74 -5.45 5.82 -4.60
CA GLN A 74 -6.70 5.61 -3.89
C GLN A 74 -6.45 4.66 -2.71
N VAL A 75 -6.97 5.01 -1.54
CA VAL A 75 -6.83 4.20 -0.33
C VAL A 75 -8.13 3.47 -0.04
N PHE A 76 -8.04 2.17 0.21
CA PHE A 76 -9.16 1.28 0.52
C PHE A 76 -8.94 0.65 1.89
N LEU A 77 -10.00 0.56 2.70
CA LEU A 77 -9.93 0.00 4.04
C LEU A 77 -10.35 -1.47 4.01
N GLN A 78 -9.44 -2.36 4.39
CA GLN A 78 -9.81 -3.72 4.76
C GLN A 78 -10.19 -3.73 6.24
N GLU A 79 -11.49 -3.63 6.55
CA GLU A 79 -11.98 -3.63 7.94
C GLU A 79 -11.59 -4.91 8.69
N GLU A 80 -11.82 -6.08 8.07
CA GLU A 80 -11.48 -7.39 8.63
C GLU A 80 -10.29 -8.03 7.89
N ARG A 81 -9.28 -8.48 8.64
CA ARG A 81 -8.03 -9.05 8.10
C ARG A 81 -8.17 -10.54 7.75
N LEU A 82 -9.13 -10.89 6.88
CA LEU A 82 -9.44 -12.27 6.48
C LEU A 82 -8.49 -12.86 5.43
N GLY A 83 -7.29 -12.29 5.28
CA GLY A 83 -6.28 -12.74 4.32
C GLY A 83 -6.12 -11.84 3.10
N THR A 84 -5.21 -12.25 2.20
CA THR A 84 -4.78 -11.45 1.04
C THR A 84 -5.82 -11.36 -0.07
N ALA A 85 -6.56 -12.44 -0.33
CA ALA A 85 -7.63 -12.43 -1.33
C ALA A 85 -8.76 -11.48 -0.92
N HIS A 86 -9.16 -11.51 0.36
CA HIS A 86 -10.13 -10.58 0.91
C HIS A 86 -9.67 -9.12 0.81
N ALA A 87 -8.37 -8.87 0.99
CA ALA A 87 -7.83 -7.52 0.84
C ALA A 87 -8.03 -6.93 -0.57
N VAL A 88 -8.09 -7.78 -1.61
CA VAL A 88 -8.34 -7.33 -3.00
C VAL A 88 -9.81 -6.96 -3.24
N LEU A 89 -10.74 -7.38 -2.37
CA LEU A 89 -12.16 -7.05 -2.45
C LEU A 89 -12.53 -5.70 -1.81
N ALA A 90 -11.60 -5.08 -1.08
CA ALA A 90 -11.77 -3.77 -0.45
C ALA A 90 -11.76 -2.65 -1.48
#